data_AF-A0AAU2I8S0-F1
#
_entry.id   AF-A0AAU2I8S0-F1
#
_cell.length_a   1.000
_cell.length_b   1.000
_cell.length_c   1.000
_cell.angle_alpha   90.00
_cell.angle_beta   90.00
_cell.angle_gamma   90.00
#
_symmetry.space_group_name_H-M   'P 1'
#
loop_
_entity.id
_entity.type
_entity.pdbx_description
1 polymer ?
#
loop_
_entity_poly.entity_id
_entity_poly.type
_entity_poly.pdbx_seq_one_letter_code
_entity_poly.pdbx_strand_id
1 'polypeptide(L)'
;MFICQAAPSSIFFLITYLTGLTMFWIKYRCVAVTKDAIYVLESSKLSGGAKPQSLAATLPRRTQLGPVSGRWGQMNLLGERHWIHKRFHHEVAAADREAGFAE
;
A
#
# COMPACT_ATOMS: atom_id res chain seq x y z
N MET A 1 -0.89 -0.91 -10.69
CA MET A 1 -0.39 0.13 -9.74
C MET A 1 -1.51 0.38 -8.75
N PHE A 2 -1.20 0.37 -7.46
CA PHE A 2 -2.24 0.47 -6.43
C PHE A 2 -1.87 1.47 -5.33
N ILE A 3 -2.89 1.98 -4.62
CA ILE A 3 -2.72 3.00 -3.57
C ILE A 3 -2.94 2.35 -2.21
N CYS A 4 -2.09 2.70 -1.27
CA CYS A 4 -2.05 2.17 0.09
C CYS A 4 -1.94 3.30 1.09
N GLN A 5 -2.40 3.05 2.31
CA GLN A 5 -2.31 4.00 3.40
C GLN A 5 -1.33 3.46 4.43
N ALA A 6 -0.24 4.19 4.68
CA ALA A 6 0.63 3.91 5.81
C ALA A 6 -0.06 4.43 7.08
N ALA A 7 -0.32 3.52 8.01
CA ALA A 7 -0.87 3.84 9.31
C ALA A 7 -0.10 3.06 10.38
N PRO A 8 0.40 3.74 11.44
CA PRO A 8 1.26 3.11 12.45
C PRO A 8 0.53 2.02 13.25
N SER A 9 -0.80 2.06 13.32
CA SER A 9 -1.59 1.01 13.96
C SER A 9 -2.96 0.81 13.31
N SER A 10 -3.55 -0.37 13.54
CA SER A 10 -4.90 -0.74 13.10
C SER A 10 -5.99 0.16 13.67
N ILE A 11 -5.82 0.64 14.91
CA ILE A 11 -6.75 1.53 15.59
C ILE A 11 -6.74 2.92 14.95
N PHE A 12 -5.56 3.48 14.64
CA PHE A 12 -5.46 4.76 13.94
C PHE A 12 -6.13 4.72 12.56
N PHE A 13 -5.94 3.61 11.84
CA PHE A 13 -6.62 3.39 10.58
C PHE A 13 -8.16 3.36 10.76
N LEU A 14 -8.65 2.59 11.74
CA LEU A 14 -10.09 2.44 12.00
C LEU A 14 -10.73 3.77 12.44
N ILE A 15 -10.07 4.52 13.32
CA ILE A 15 -10.52 5.85 13.77
C ILE A 15 -10.56 6.79 12.58
N THR A 16 -9.52 6.81 11.74
CA THR A 16 -9.53 7.66 10.53
C THR A 16 -10.67 7.31 9.59
N TYR A 17 -10.92 6.01 9.41
CA TYR A 17 -12.00 5.56 8.52
C TYR A 17 -13.38 5.90 9.06
N LEU A 18 -13.62 5.71 10.36
CA LEU A 18 -14.91 5.95 11.01
C LEU A 18 -15.20 7.43 11.24
N THR A 19 -14.19 8.23 11.56
CA THR A 19 -14.37 9.61 12.02
C THR A 19 -13.75 10.66 11.11
N GLY A 20 -12.86 10.28 10.19
CA GLY A 20 -12.07 11.22 9.37
C GLY A 20 -11.03 12.03 10.13
N LEU A 21 -11.04 11.99 11.47
CA LEU A 21 -10.32 12.91 12.35
C LEU A 21 -8.80 12.84 12.18
N THR A 22 -8.28 11.64 11.92
CA THR A 22 -6.85 11.35 11.83
C THR A 22 -6.33 11.28 10.38
N MET A 23 -7.11 11.75 9.40
CA MET A 23 -6.74 11.75 7.99
C MET A 23 -5.47 12.57 7.71
N PHE A 24 -5.18 13.59 8.53
CA PHE A 24 -3.94 14.35 8.47
C PHE A 24 -2.68 13.55 8.87
N TRP A 25 -2.82 12.53 9.72
CA TRP A 25 -1.70 11.69 10.14
C TRP A 25 -1.43 10.51 9.20
N ILE A 26 -2.40 10.09 8.40
CA ILE A 26 -2.21 9.01 7.42
C ILE A 26 -1.34 9.50 6.26
N LYS A 27 -0.33 8.71 5.90
CA LYS A 27 0.44 8.92 4.67
C LYS A 27 -0.11 8.03 3.56
N TYR A 28 -0.40 8.61 2.40
CA TYR A 28 -0.76 7.82 1.23
C TYR A 28 0.53 7.45 0.50
N ARG A 29 0.66 6.18 0.13
CA ARG A 29 1.76 5.69 -0.70
C ARG A 29 1.17 4.97 -1.89
N CYS A 30 1.73 5.21 -3.06
CA CYS A 30 1.38 4.48 -4.26
C CYS A 30 2.47 3.47 -4.58
N VAL A 31 2.08 2.22 -4.79
CA VAL A 31 3.00 1.14 -5.14
C VAL A 31 2.82 0.81 -6.61
N ALA A 32 3.88 1.02 -7.38
CA ALA A 32 3.97 0.66 -8.78
C ALA A 32 4.87 -0.58 -8.90
N VAL A 33 4.25 -1.72 -9.16
CA VAL A 33 4.96 -2.98 -9.44
C VAL A 33 5.31 -2.99 -10.92
N THR A 34 6.60 -3.12 -11.24
CA THR A 34 7.10 -3.27 -12.60
C THR A 34 7.71 -4.65 -12.79
N LYS A 35 8.22 -4.98 -13.99
CA LYS A 35 8.88 -6.27 -14.24
C LYS A 35 10.23 -6.41 -13.53
N ASP A 36 10.91 -5.30 -13.27
CA ASP A 36 12.27 -5.27 -12.73
C ASP A 36 12.30 -4.97 -11.22
N ALA A 37 11.43 -4.06 -10.76
CA ALA A 37 11.38 -3.62 -9.38
C ALA A 37 9.97 -3.17 -8.93
N ILE A 38 9.80 -3.02 -7.61
CA ILE A 38 8.60 -2.47 -6.99
C ILE A 38 8.94 -1.05 -6.52
N TYR A 39 8.31 -0.05 -7.11
CA TYR A 39 8.49 1.35 -6.74
C TYR A 39 7.42 1.76 -5.75
N VAL A 40 7.85 2.25 -4.58
CA VAL A 40 6.98 2.84 -3.57
C VAL A 40 7.12 4.34 -3.71
N LEU A 41 6.06 5.00 -4.16
CA LEU A 41 5.97 6.44 -4.28
C LEU A 41 5.20 7.01 -3.09
N GLU A 42 5.66 8.12 -2.52
CA GLU A 42 4.85 8.92 -1.61
C GLU A 42 3.80 9.67 -2.41
N SER A 43 2.55 9.59 -1.99
CA SER A 43 1.45 10.31 -2.63
C SER A 43 0.89 11.39 -1.72
N SER A 44 0.44 12.48 -2.33
CA SER A 44 -0.11 13.60 -1.59
C SER A 44 -1.43 13.23 -0.91
N LYS A 45 -1.53 13.57 0.38
CA LYS A 45 -2.76 13.42 1.19
C LYS A 45 -3.91 14.25 0.59
N LEU A 46 -3.58 15.42 0.03
CA LEU A 46 -4.52 16.39 -0.51
C LEU A 46 -5.23 15.92 -1.79
N SER A 47 -4.69 14.91 -2.48
CA SER A 47 -5.33 14.27 -3.65
C SER A 47 -5.79 12.84 -3.37
N GLY A 48 -5.93 12.44 -2.10
CA GLY A 48 -6.37 11.09 -1.73
C GLY A 48 -5.44 9.98 -2.22
N GLY A 49 -4.15 10.29 -2.42
CA GLY A 49 -3.16 9.35 -2.94
C GLY A 49 -3.03 9.30 -4.47
N ALA A 50 -3.85 10.04 -5.23
CA ALA A 50 -3.85 10.01 -6.70
C ALA A 50 -2.65 10.73 -7.35
N LYS A 51 -1.99 11.63 -6.62
CA LYS A 51 -0.79 12.34 -7.09
C LYS A 51 0.47 11.78 -6.42
N PRO A 52 1.27 10.94 -7.10
CA PRO A 52 2.59 10.59 -6.61
C PRO A 52 3.47 11.86 -6.60
N GLN A 53 4.06 12.17 -5.46
CA GLN A 53 4.92 13.34 -5.27
C GLN A 53 6.40 13.00 -5.38
N SER A 54 6.81 11.86 -4.83
CA SER A 54 8.21 11.47 -4.80
C SER A 54 8.38 9.96 -4.74
N LEU A 55 9.49 9.45 -5.24
CA LEU A 55 9.88 8.06 -5.04
C LEU A 55 10.34 7.90 -3.58
N ALA A 56 9.57 7.17 -2.77
CA ALA A 56 9.89 6.90 -1.37
C ALA A 56 10.98 5.83 -1.25
N ALA A 57 10.85 4.75 -2.04
CA ALA A 57 11.83 3.69 -2.11
C ALA A 57 11.61 2.77 -3.31
N THR A 58 12.63 1.97 -3.62
CA THR A 58 12.56 0.88 -4.57
C THR A 58 12.84 -0.42 -3.84
N LEU A 59 11.94 -1.39 -4.00
CA LEU A 59 12.04 -2.74 -3.46
C LEU A 59 12.35 -3.72 -4.61
N PRO A 60 13.12 -4.79 -4.36
CA PRO A 60 13.39 -5.80 -5.38
C PRO A 60 12.07 -6.49 -5.79
N ARG A 61 11.95 -6.87 -7.08
CA ARG A 61 10.73 -7.49 -7.60
C ARG A 61 10.32 -8.79 -6.90
N ARG A 62 11.31 -9.49 -6.34
CA ARG A 62 11.17 -10.65 -5.44
C ARG A 62 10.83 -10.24 -3.99
N THR A 63 10.09 -9.17 -3.78
CA THR A 63 9.53 -8.86 -2.47
C THR A 63 8.09 -9.35 -2.46
N GLN A 64 7.79 -10.31 -1.59
CA GLN A 64 6.42 -10.74 -1.37
C GLN A 64 5.66 -9.58 -0.71
N LEU A 65 4.63 -9.07 -1.39
CA LEU A 65 3.78 -8.00 -0.87
C LEU A 65 2.83 -8.54 0.21
N GLY A 66 2.66 -9.86 0.21
CA GLY A 66 2.01 -10.63 1.26
C GLY A 66 0.58 -11.06 0.88
N PRO A 67 0.05 -12.07 1.58
CA PRO A 67 -1.34 -12.45 1.46
C PRO A 67 -2.23 -11.36 2.09
N VAL A 68 -2.80 -10.52 1.25
CA VAL A 68 -3.80 -9.53 1.67
C VAL A 68 -5.13 -10.22 1.96
N SER A 69 -5.64 -10.07 3.18
CA SER A 69 -6.89 -10.71 3.63
C SER A 69 -7.87 -9.72 4.25
N GLY A 70 -9.16 -10.05 4.24
CA GLY A 70 -10.22 -9.23 4.81
C GLY A 70 -10.66 -8.05 3.93
N ARG A 71 -11.41 -7.10 4.52
CA ARG A 71 -11.84 -5.88 3.80
C ARG A 71 -10.70 -4.88 3.60
N TRP A 72 -9.71 -4.94 4.49
CA TRP A 72 -8.48 -4.15 4.43
C TRP A 72 -7.30 -5.10 4.60
N GLY A 73 -6.51 -5.24 3.55
CA GLY A 73 -5.30 -6.05 3.55
C GLY A 73 -4.20 -5.29 4.27
N GLN A 74 -3.47 -5.98 5.12
CA GLN A 74 -2.25 -5.45 5.72
C GLN A 74 -1.06 -5.91 4.89
N MET A 75 -0.12 -5.02 4.66
CA MET A 75 1.20 -5.36 4.16
C MET A 75 2.25 -4.56 4.89
N ASN A 76 3.46 -5.09 4.99
CA ASN A 76 4.60 -4.32 5.49
C ASN A 76 5.48 -3.95 4.30
N LEU A 77 5.72 -2.66 4.12
CA LEU A 77 6.64 -2.13 3.12
C LEU A 77 7.60 -1.20 3.84
N LEU A 78 8.90 -1.34 3.57
CA LEU A 78 9.94 -0.45 4.14
C LEU A 78 9.92 -0.40 5.69
N GLY A 79 9.52 -1.49 6.34
CA GLY A 79 9.38 -1.55 7.80
C GLY A 79 8.14 -0.84 8.36
N GLU A 80 7.29 -0.25 7.51
CA GLU A 80 6.03 0.38 7.92
C GLU A 80 4.83 -0.48 7.53
N ARG A 81 3.80 -0.46 8.37
CA ARG A 81 2.53 -1.14 8.11
C ARG A 81 1.64 -0.30 7.20
N HIS A 82 1.22 -0.92 6.12
CA HIS A 82 0.37 -0.35 5.09
C HIS A 82 -0.94 -1.10 4.99
N TRP A 83 -1.99 -0.34 4.77
CA TRP A 83 -3.35 -0.83 4.62
C TRP A 83 -3.80 -0.60 3.20
N ILE A 84 -4.30 -1.67 2.58
CA ILE A 84 -4.81 -1.66 1.23
C ILE A 84 -6.27 -2.07 1.22
N HIS A 85 -7.09 -1.30 0.52
CA HIS A 85 -8.50 -1.61 0.38
C HIS A 85 -8.71 -2.88 -0.47
N LYS A 86 -9.73 -3.68 -0.15
CA LYS A 86 -10.10 -4.90 -0.90
C LYS A 86 -10.16 -4.69 -2.42
N ARG A 87 -10.55 -3.50 -2.86
CA ARG A 87 -10.61 -3.15 -4.30
C ARG A 87 -9.27 -3.32 -5.01
N PHE A 88 -8.13 -3.27 -4.32
CA PHE A 88 -6.80 -3.43 -4.92
C PHE A 88 -6.14 -4.76 -4.56
N HIS A 89 -6.84 -5.68 -3.87
CA HIS A 89 -6.29 -6.99 -3.55
C HIS A 89 -5.98 -7.81 -4.80
N HIS A 90 -6.80 -7.65 -5.85
CA HIS A 90 -6.56 -8.31 -7.13
C HIS A 90 -5.23 -7.84 -7.78
N GLU A 91 -4.90 -6.55 -7.68
CA GLU A 91 -3.63 -6.01 -8.17
C GLU A 91 -2.43 -6.57 -7.39
N VAL A 92 -2.55 -6.69 -6.07
CA VAL A 92 -1.50 -7.28 -5.23
C VAL A 92 -1.31 -8.76 -5.54
N ALA A 93 -2.40 -9.52 -5.64
CA ALA A 93 -2.35 -10.94 -5.97
C ALA A 93 -1.80 -11.19 -7.39
N ALA A 94 -2.16 -10.34 -8.36
CA ALA A 94 -1.60 -10.40 -9.70
C ALA A 94 -0.09 -10.10 -9.69
N ALA A 95 0.32 -9.05 -8.96
CA ALA A 95 1.73 -8.70 -8.80
C ALA A 95 2.56 -9.81 -8.14
N ASP A 96 2.01 -10.47 -7.12
CA ASP A 96 2.65 -11.57 -6.39
C ASP A 96 2.74 -12.83 -7.27
N ARG A 97 1.68 -13.14 -8.04
CA ARG A 97 1.68 -14.22 -9.03
C ARG A 97 2.73 -13.99 -10.13
N GLU A 98 2.80 -12.79 -10.69
CA GLU A 98 3.82 -12.43 -11.67
C GLU A 98 5.26 -12.47 -11.10
N ALA A 99 5.41 -12.36 -9.77
CA ALA A 99 6.69 -12.49 -9.10
C ALA A 99 7.14 -13.96 -8.94
N GLY A 100 6.23 -14.91 -9.15
CA GLY A 100 6.43 -16.32 -8.80
C GLY A 100 6.25 -16.64 -7.32
N PHE A 101 5.52 -15.82 -6.56
CA PHE A 101 5.19 -16.08 -5.15
C PHE A 101 3.86 -16.81 -4.94
N ALA A 102 3.10 -17.05 -6.00
CA ALA A 102 1.87 -17.86 -5.94
C ALA A 102 2.21 -19.35 -6.10
N GLU A 103 2.16 -20.10 -5.01
CA GLU A 103 1.95 -21.56 -5.00
C GLU A 103 0.45 -21.87 -4.88
#